data_AF-A0A953WK35-F1
#
_entry.id   AF-A0A953WK35-F1
#
_cell.length_a   1.000
_cell.length_b   1.000
_cell.length_c   1.000
_cell.angle_alpha   90.00
_cell.angle_beta   90.00
_cell.angle_gamma   90.00
#
_symmetry.space_group_name_H-M   'P 1'
#
loop_
_entity.id
_entity.type
_entity.pdbx_description
1 polymer ?
#
loop_
_entity_poly.entity_id
_entity_poly.type
_entity_poly.pdbx_seq_one_letter_code
_entity_poly.pdbx_strand_id
1 'polypeptide(L)' 'MASKSRGTAKRKEAGRDFLTGQLLIAMPNMSDPRFERSVLLMCAHDEQHAMGVIINKPLADVEMSEL' A
#
# COMPACT_ATOMS: atom_id res chain seq x y z
N MET A 1 12.98 17.77 41.64
CA MET A 1 13.58 18.39 40.44
C MET A 1 13.44 17.39 39.30
N ALA A 2 12.46 17.54 38.39
CA ALA A 2 12.55 18.32 37.15
C ALA A 2 13.73 17.82 36.28
N SER A 3 13.60 17.43 35.01
CA SER A 3 12.58 17.64 33.99
C SER A 3 13.01 16.88 32.73
N LYS A 4 12.01 16.44 31.94
CA LYS A 4 12.01 16.28 30.47
C LYS A 4 12.94 15.27 29.78
N SER A 5 12.31 14.33 29.08
CA SER A 5 12.62 13.90 27.70
C SER A 5 11.79 12.64 27.42
N ARG A 6 10.98 12.46 26.38
CA ARG A 6 10.62 13.17 25.16
C ARG A 6 9.44 12.36 24.59
N GLY A 7 8.47 13.02 23.97
CA GLY A 7 7.66 12.49 22.86
C GLY A 7 6.88 11.18 23.08
N THR A 8 5.59 11.33 23.31
CA THR A 8 4.58 10.32 23.02
C THR A 8 4.61 9.91 21.54
N ALA A 9 5.11 8.72 21.23
CA ALA A 9 4.71 8.00 20.03
C ALA A 9 4.14 6.66 20.50
N LYS A 10 2.88 6.71 20.92
CA LYS A 10 2.07 5.53 21.25
C LYS A 10 2.07 4.65 20.00
N ARG A 11 2.95 3.63 19.93
CA ARG A 11 2.91 2.61 18.88
C ARG A 11 1.62 1.84 19.13
N LYS A 12 0.53 2.31 18.50
CA LYS A 12 -0.80 1.69 18.55
C LYS A 12 -0.67 0.23 18.16
N GLU A 13 -1.48 -0.59 18.80
CA GLU A 13 -1.38 -2.04 18.86
C GLU A 13 -1.05 -2.70 17.52
N ALA A 14 -0.11 -3.64 17.53
CA ALA A 14 0.10 -4.60 16.46
C ALA A 14 -1.05 -5.63 16.43
N GLY A 15 -2.26 -5.15 16.15
CA GLY A 15 -3.47 -5.95 15.96
C GLY A 15 -3.98 -5.78 14.54
N ARG A 16 -3.67 -6.76 13.67
CA ARG A 16 -4.38 -7.05 12.40
C ARG A 16 -4.53 -5.92 11.35
N ASP A 17 -3.45 -5.22 11.01
CA ASP A 17 -3.37 -4.47 9.74
C ASP A 17 -2.39 -5.18 8.81
N PHE A 18 -2.86 -6.16 8.02
CA PHE A 18 -1.93 -6.87 7.14
C PHE A 18 -1.64 -6.01 5.91
N LEU A 19 -0.36 -5.72 5.64
CA LEU A 19 0.18 -5.01 4.47
C LEU A 19 -0.42 -3.64 4.10
N THR A 20 -1.44 -3.13 4.78
CA THR A 20 -1.98 -1.79 4.55
C THR A 20 -0.87 -0.73 4.62
N GLY A 21 -0.82 0.15 3.62
CA GLY A 21 0.21 1.18 3.47
C GLY A 21 1.56 0.68 2.93
N GLN A 22 1.68 -0.61 2.61
CA GLN A 22 2.90 -1.17 2.00
C GLN A 22 2.83 -1.11 0.47
N LEU A 23 4.01 -1.04 -0.15
CA LEU A 23 4.17 -1.23 -1.59
C LEU A 23 4.50 -2.70 -1.87
N LEU A 24 3.77 -3.29 -2.81
CA LEU A 24 4.01 -4.64 -3.32
C LEU A 24 4.66 -4.55 -4.69
N ILE A 25 5.82 -5.19 -4.84
CA ILE A 25 6.58 -5.22 -6.09
C ILE A 25 6.38 -6.58 -6.73
N ALA A 26 5.83 -6.60 -7.93
CA ALA A 26 5.71 -7.83 -8.70
C ALA A 26 7.08 -8.33 -9.14
N MET A 27 7.33 -9.62 -8.97
CA MET A 27 8.54 -10.25 -9.46
C MET A 27 8.54 -10.31 -10.99
N PRO A 28 9.71 -10.33 -11.65
CA PRO A 28 9.80 -10.39 -13.10
C PRO A 28 9.09 -11.59 -13.75
N ASN A 29 9.01 -12.72 -13.03
CA ASN A 29 8.37 -13.95 -13.51
C ASN A 29 6.96 -14.12 -12.92
N MET A 30 6.20 -13.02 -12.79
CA MET A 30 4.83 -13.05 -12.26
C MET A 30 3.91 -13.82 -13.20
N SER A 31 3.17 -14.79 -12.67
CA SER A 31 2.32 -15.69 -13.46
C SER A 31 1.12 -14.98 -14.10
N ASP A 32 0.57 -13.96 -13.42
CA ASP A 32 -0.54 -13.17 -13.94
C ASP A 32 0.00 -11.93 -14.68
N PRO A 33 -0.24 -11.82 -16.00
CA PRO A 33 0.25 -10.71 -16.82
C PRO A 33 -0.30 -9.35 -16.38
N ARG A 34 -1.44 -9.30 -15.68
CA ARG A 34 -2.00 -8.03 -15.16
C ARG A 34 -1.07 -7.37 -14.16
N PHE A 35 -0.36 -8.17 -13.37
CA PHE A 35 0.59 -7.71 -12.36
C PHE A 35 2.04 -7.78 -12.83
N GLU A 36 2.31 -8.19 -14.07
CA GLU A 36 3.68 -8.22 -14.59
C GLU A 36 4.30 -6.81 -14.47
N ARG A 37 5.46 -6.75 -13.81
CA ARG A 37 6.22 -5.51 -13.55
C ARG A 37 5.38 -4.40 -12.89
N SER A 38 4.34 -4.73 -12.14
CA SER A 38 3.52 -3.74 -11.44
C SER A 38 4.05 -3.42 -10.04
N VAL A 39 3.85 -2.17 -9.63
CA VAL A 39 4.01 -1.71 -8.25
C VAL A 39 2.61 -1.37 -7.73
N LEU A 40 2.20 -2.03 -6.65
CA LEU A 40 0.89 -1.84 -6.04
C LEU A 40 1.03 -1.15 -4.69
N LEU A 41 0.18 -0.17 -4.41
CA LEU A 41 -0.05 0.33 -3.07
C LEU A 41 -1.21 -0.42 -2.43
N MET A 42 -1.01 -1.01 -1.25
CA MET A 42 -2.07 -1.66 -0.50
C MET A 42 -2.84 -0.62 0.33
N CYS A 43 -4.14 -0.47 0.04
CA CYS A 43 -5.01 0.51 0.67
C CYS A 43 -5.74 -0.05 1.88
N ALA A 44 -6.15 -1.32 1.82
CA ALA A 44 -6.79 -2.03 2.91
C ALA A 44 -6.51 -3.52 2.77
N HIS A 45 -6.13 -4.20 3.83
CA HIS A 45 -6.03 -5.65 3.82
C HIS A 45 -6.27 -6.23 5.21
N ASP A 46 -7.25 -7.14 5.26
CA ASP A 46 -7.72 -7.86 6.43
C ASP A 46 -7.84 -9.36 6.11
N GLU A 47 -8.36 -10.15 7.04
CA GLU A 47 -8.49 -11.61 6.90
C GLU A 47 -9.48 -12.03 5.80
N GLN A 48 -10.35 -11.13 5.35
CA GLN A 48 -11.42 -11.40 4.40
C GLN A 48 -11.09 -10.85 3.00
N HIS A 49 -10.43 -9.70 2.91
CA HIS A 49 -10.24 -8.96 1.66
C HIS A 49 -8.90 -8.21 1.62
N ALA A 50 -8.43 -7.96 0.38
CA ALA A 50 -7.30 -7.08 0.10
C ALA A 50 -7.67 -6.13 -1.05
N MET A 51 -7.41 -4.84 -0.86
CA MET A 51 -7.63 -3.78 -1.84
C MET A 51 -6.35 -3.00 -2.05
N GLY A 52 -5.89 -2.93 -3.30
CA GLY A 52 -4.73 -2.14 -3.68
C GLY A 52 -4.88 -1.52 -5.06
N VAL A 53 -4.02 -0.55 -5.36
CA VAL A 53 -4.00 0.20 -6.62
C VAL A 53 -2.62 0.09 -7.26
N ILE A 54 -2.59 -0.18 -8.57
CA ILE A 54 -1.35 -0.14 -9.35
C ILE A 54 -0.98 1.32 -9.61
N ILE A 55 0.23 1.71 -9.22
CA ILE A 55 0.68 3.10 -9.34
C ILE A 55 1.62 3.36 -10.53
N ASN A 56 2.04 2.30 -11.24
CA ASN A 56 3.04 2.40 -12.31
C ASN A 56 2.53 1.97 -13.70
N LYS A 57 1.21 1.88 -13.88
CA LYS A 57 0.56 1.56 -15.17
C LYS A 57 -0.50 2.63 -15.48
N PRO A 58 -0.15 3.70 -16.23
CA PRO A 58 -1.15 4.69 -16.66
C PRO A 58 -2.14 4.06 -17.64
N LEU A 59 -3.38 4.54 -17.63
CA LEU A 59 -4.39 4.18 -18.62
C LEU A 59 -4.11 4.98 -19.90
N ALA A 60 -4.03 4.31 -21.04
CA ALA A 60 -3.58 4.92 -22.30
C ALA A 60 -4.53 6.01 -22.83
N ASP A 61 -5.82 5.91 -22.49
CA ASP A 61 -6.89 6.71 -23.09
C ASP A 61 -7.80 7.35 -22.02
N VAL A 62 -7.26 7.62 -20.83
CA VAL A 62 -8.02 8.28 -19.75
C VAL A 62 -7.21 9.45 -19.22
N GLU A 63 -7.69 10.65 -19.52
CA GLU A 63 -7.16 11.89 -18.97
C GLU A 63 -7.96 12.28 -17.73
N MET A 64 -7.28 12.74 -16.69
CA MET A 64 -7.93 13.15 -15.44
C MET A 64 -8.88 14.33 -15.62
N SER A 65 -8.71 15.13 -16.67
CA SER A 65 -9.60 16.25 -17.03
C SER A 65 -10.93 15.81 -17.65
N GLU A 66 -11.03 14.55 -18.07
CA GLU A 66 -12.23 13.99 -18.74
C GLU A 66 -13.12 13.18 -17.79
N LEU A 67 -12.72 13.07 -16.51
CA LEU A 67 -13.47 12.46 -15.40
C LEU A 67 -14.26 13.52 -14.62
#